data_AF-A0A956HI28-F1
#
_entry.id   AF-A0A956HI28-F1
#
_cell.length_a   1.000
_cell.length_b   1.000
_cell.length_c   1.000
_cell.angle_alpha   90.00
_cell.angle_beta   90.00
_cell.angle_gamma   90.00
#
_symmetry.space_group_name_H-M   'P 1'
#
loop_
_entity.id
_entity.type
_entity.pdbx_description
1 polymer ?
#
loop_
_entity_poly.entity_id
_entity_poly.type
_entity_poly.pdbx_seq_one_letter_code
_entity_poly.pdbx_strand_id
1 'polypeptide(L)'
;MGRDAPPGEWNYIEFPNAHCRSGSPAGIGVRYGTVDRLMIFFEGGGACFNGFTCLSNPGSYGAMSFNQWTPGGGHNGIFNPDEGDNPVADWHHIYVPYCTGDVHAGSNPNGNVNGKQEFVGYMNVAEFLDRIVPTFLGAVDHVLVTGQSAGGFGAAVNYDRIADAFPGIGVTLVDDSGPPMADAYMAACLQNTWRELWGLSDTFPPECTECFPQDGGGISELAKYIGAKHASQRLGLISASEDNVIRLFFGYGYTGFNDNNGCDTLIPTQQDPAFFEDGLYDLRDNVIGDAPTWGSFIINSQNHTWIGGGGFYDTEVNGVVLSDWVSDLIDGQASHVAP
;
A
#
# COMPACT_ATOMS: atom_id res chain seq x y z
N MET A 1 12.29 -15.70 -18.02
CA MET A 1 11.29 -16.65 -18.57
C MET A 1 10.26 -15.81 -19.29
N GLY A 2 9.80 -16.23 -20.47
CA GLY A 2 8.85 -15.45 -21.28
C GLY A 2 7.46 -15.40 -20.65
N ARG A 3 6.57 -14.60 -21.24
CA ARG A 3 5.11 -14.59 -20.93
C ARG A 3 4.47 -15.91 -21.44
N ASP A 4 5.00 -17.06 -21.00
CA ASP A 4 4.73 -18.39 -21.59
C ASP A 4 3.51 -19.09 -20.96
N ALA A 5 2.89 -18.50 -19.93
CA ALA A 5 1.65 -19.03 -19.35
C ALA A 5 0.42 -18.44 -20.06
N PRO A 6 -0.67 -19.20 -20.23
CA PRO A 6 -1.91 -18.70 -20.82
C PRO A 6 -2.42 -17.44 -20.11
N PRO A 7 -2.95 -16.44 -20.85
CA PRO A 7 -3.62 -15.31 -20.23
C PRO A 7 -4.79 -15.73 -19.33
N GLY A 8 -5.01 -14.97 -18.27
CA GLY A 8 -6.16 -15.13 -17.36
C GLY A 8 -5.93 -16.08 -16.18
N GLU A 9 -4.90 -16.94 -16.20
CA GLU A 9 -4.64 -17.90 -15.12
C GLU A 9 -3.62 -17.36 -14.09
N TRP A 10 -3.96 -17.51 -12.81
CA TRP A 10 -3.08 -17.18 -11.68
C TRP A 10 -2.03 -18.27 -11.44
N ASN A 11 -0.77 -17.85 -11.33
CA ASN A 11 0.37 -18.71 -11.06
C ASN A 11 1.18 -18.18 -9.87
N TYR A 12 1.43 -19.01 -8.85
CA TYR A 12 2.30 -18.63 -7.73
C TYR A 12 3.76 -18.93 -8.04
N ILE A 13 4.64 -17.96 -7.80
CA ILE A 13 6.07 -18.06 -8.00
C ILE A 13 6.76 -17.77 -6.67
N GLU A 14 7.36 -18.79 -6.07
CA GLU A 14 8.18 -18.68 -4.87
C GLU A 14 9.58 -18.16 -5.22
N PHE A 15 10.15 -17.34 -4.33
CA PHE A 15 11.48 -16.74 -4.48
C PHE A 15 12.39 -17.26 -3.36
N PRO A 16 13.52 -17.88 -3.70
CA PRO A 16 14.41 -18.46 -2.68
C PRO A 16 15.09 -17.42 -1.78
N ASN A 17 15.16 -16.16 -2.21
CA ASN A 17 15.76 -15.06 -1.45
C ASN A 17 14.72 -14.16 -0.76
N ALA A 18 13.43 -14.39 -0.99
CA ALA A 18 12.36 -13.64 -0.35
C ALA A 18 11.80 -14.44 0.82
N HIS A 19 11.52 -13.78 1.95
CA HIS A 19 11.16 -14.45 3.20
C HIS A 19 9.97 -13.77 3.88
N CYS A 20 9.08 -14.56 4.46
CA CYS A 20 8.08 -14.08 5.41
C CYS A 20 8.70 -13.87 6.79
N ARG A 21 7.97 -13.22 7.72
CA ARG A 21 8.52 -12.97 9.07
C ARG A 21 8.88 -14.23 9.85
N SER A 22 8.27 -15.36 9.51
CA SER A 22 8.61 -16.67 10.07
C SER A 22 9.90 -17.29 9.52
N GLY A 23 10.52 -16.68 8.51
CA GLY A 23 11.66 -17.22 7.75
C GLY A 23 11.26 -18.23 6.66
N SER A 24 9.96 -18.49 6.44
CA SER A 24 9.52 -19.30 5.30
C SER A 24 9.72 -18.53 3.99
N PRO A 25 9.94 -19.22 2.85
CA PRO A 25 9.99 -18.56 1.55
C PRO A 25 8.72 -17.74 1.28
N ALA A 26 8.90 -16.59 0.63
CA ALA A 26 7.84 -15.74 0.10
C ALA A 26 7.80 -15.81 -1.43
N GLY A 27 6.78 -15.20 -2.04
CA GLY A 27 6.60 -15.24 -3.48
C GLY A 27 5.48 -14.34 -3.97
N ILE A 28 5.25 -14.31 -5.27
CA ILE A 28 4.22 -13.48 -5.92
C ILE A 28 3.24 -14.32 -6.73
N GLY A 29 2.01 -13.85 -6.84
CA GLY A 29 1.07 -14.30 -7.86
C GLY A 29 1.28 -13.57 -9.17
N VAL A 30 1.19 -14.29 -10.29
CA VAL A 30 1.25 -13.71 -11.65
C VAL A 30 0.04 -14.17 -12.44
N ARG A 31 -0.68 -13.23 -13.05
CA ARG A 31 -1.73 -13.49 -14.03
C ARG A 31 -1.45 -12.64 -15.26
N TYR A 32 -1.20 -13.27 -16.40
CA TYR A 32 -0.96 -12.51 -17.63
C TYR A 32 -2.30 -12.02 -18.21
N GLY A 33 -2.38 -10.73 -18.53
CA GLY A 33 -3.47 -10.15 -19.31
C GLY A 33 -3.26 -10.25 -20.81
N THR A 34 -4.09 -9.51 -21.55
CA THR A 34 -4.12 -9.46 -23.01
C THR A 34 -3.69 -8.12 -23.59
N VAL A 35 -3.47 -7.09 -22.76
CA VAL A 35 -2.91 -5.79 -23.17
C VAL A 35 -1.53 -5.56 -22.56
N ASP A 36 -0.77 -4.66 -23.18
CA ASP A 36 0.59 -4.29 -22.76
C ASP A 36 0.57 -3.29 -21.59
N ARG A 37 -0.12 -3.66 -20.50
CA ARG A 37 -0.20 -2.88 -19.25
C ARG A 37 -0.03 -3.79 -18.03
N LEU A 38 0.49 -3.25 -16.94
CA LEU A 38 0.84 -4.01 -15.74
C LEU A 38 0.24 -3.39 -14.48
N MET A 39 -0.40 -4.20 -13.65
CA MET A 39 -0.76 -3.85 -12.28
C MET A 39 0.14 -4.63 -11.31
N ILE A 40 0.72 -3.93 -10.33
CA ILE A 40 1.41 -4.50 -9.17
C ILE A 40 0.56 -4.18 -7.95
N PHE A 41 -0.07 -5.20 -7.38
CA PHE A 41 -0.97 -5.10 -6.24
C PHE A 41 -0.31 -5.62 -4.97
N PHE A 42 -0.31 -4.82 -3.90
CA PHE A 42 0.17 -5.20 -2.58
C PHE A 42 -0.99 -5.61 -1.67
N GLU A 43 -0.93 -6.81 -1.11
CA GLU A 43 -1.94 -7.32 -0.18
C GLU A 43 -1.94 -6.54 1.14
N GLY A 44 -3.12 -6.35 1.73
CA GLY A 44 -3.29 -5.85 3.10
C GLY A 44 -3.14 -6.94 4.16
N GLY A 45 -3.39 -6.60 5.44
CA GLY A 45 -3.45 -7.61 6.51
C GLY A 45 -2.90 -7.17 7.87
N GLY A 46 -3.09 -5.90 8.26
CA GLY A 46 -2.59 -5.37 9.54
C GLY A 46 -1.07 -5.23 9.60
N ALA A 47 -0.49 -5.28 10.79
CA ALA A 47 0.97 -5.21 10.98
C ALA A 47 1.39 -5.96 12.25
N CYS A 48 2.70 -6.06 12.47
CA CYS A 48 3.31 -6.73 13.60
C CYS A 48 4.40 -5.82 14.18
N PHE A 49 4.11 -5.20 15.33
CA PHE A 49 5.08 -4.35 16.05
C PHE A 49 5.02 -4.47 17.58
N ASN A 50 4.05 -5.23 18.10
CA ASN A 50 3.97 -5.61 19.50
C ASN A 50 3.34 -7.02 19.62
N GLY A 51 3.28 -7.55 20.84
CA GLY A 51 2.82 -8.92 21.05
C GLY A 51 1.38 -9.20 20.56
N PHE A 52 0.50 -8.21 20.63
CA PHE A 52 -0.90 -8.33 20.18
C PHE A 52 -1.00 -8.29 18.65
N THR A 53 -0.39 -7.29 18.02
CA THR A 53 -0.43 -7.11 16.57
C THR A 53 0.24 -8.27 15.83
N CYS A 54 1.37 -8.78 16.34
CA CYS A 54 2.06 -9.95 15.77
C CYS A 54 1.32 -11.28 15.96
N LEU A 55 0.40 -11.36 16.93
CA LEU A 55 -0.46 -12.53 17.10
C LEU A 55 -1.57 -12.56 16.04
N SER A 56 -2.08 -11.39 15.65
CA SER A 56 -3.19 -11.26 14.69
C SER A 56 -2.74 -11.18 13.23
N ASN A 57 -1.55 -10.66 12.95
CA ASN A 57 -0.99 -10.62 11.59
C ASN A 57 -0.36 -11.98 11.24
N PRO A 58 -0.70 -12.65 10.13
CA PRO A 58 -0.09 -13.93 9.74
C PRO A 58 1.42 -13.79 9.45
N GLY A 59 2.21 -14.82 9.83
CA GLY A 59 3.67 -14.77 9.67
C GLY A 59 4.25 -15.53 8.48
N SER A 60 3.38 -16.10 7.66
CA SER A 60 3.74 -16.93 6.52
C SER A 60 2.63 -16.85 5.48
N TYR A 61 3.03 -16.77 4.22
CA TYR A 61 2.12 -16.90 3.09
C TYR A 61 2.84 -17.65 1.99
N GLY A 62 2.25 -18.74 1.50
CA GLY A 62 2.84 -19.58 0.45
C GLY A 62 1.79 -20.08 -0.54
N ALA A 63 2.18 -21.00 -1.41
CA ALA A 63 1.34 -21.50 -2.49
C ALA A 63 -0.03 -22.04 -2.02
N MET A 64 -0.10 -22.63 -0.82
CA MET A 64 -1.38 -23.11 -0.27
C MET A 64 -2.34 -21.95 0.05
N SER A 65 -1.86 -20.91 0.72
CA SER A 65 -2.64 -19.70 1.00
C SER A 65 -3.06 -19.00 -0.29
N PHE A 66 -2.14 -18.91 -1.26
CA PHE A 66 -2.42 -18.37 -2.58
C PHE A 66 -3.55 -19.12 -3.28
N ASN A 67 -3.48 -20.45 -3.34
CA ASN A 67 -4.51 -21.27 -3.99
C ASN A 67 -5.88 -21.17 -3.31
N GLN A 68 -5.93 -20.86 -2.01
CA GLN A 68 -7.18 -20.59 -1.29
C GLN A 68 -7.74 -19.20 -1.60
N TRP A 69 -6.87 -18.20 -1.77
CA TRP A 69 -7.25 -16.84 -2.15
C TRP A 69 -7.75 -16.75 -3.59
N THR A 70 -7.09 -17.44 -4.53
CA THR A 70 -7.36 -17.37 -5.97
C THR A 70 -8.84 -17.44 -6.36
N PRO A 71 -9.63 -18.48 -6.01
CA PRO A 71 -11.01 -18.60 -6.47
C PRO A 71 -11.97 -17.53 -5.91
N GLY A 72 -11.56 -16.79 -4.87
CA GLY A 72 -12.34 -15.70 -4.28
C GLY A 72 -11.70 -14.35 -4.56
N GLY A 73 -10.74 -13.96 -3.72
CA GLY A 73 -10.09 -12.64 -3.81
C GLY A 73 -9.37 -12.38 -5.13
N GLY A 74 -8.83 -13.43 -5.77
CA GLY A 74 -8.20 -13.33 -7.08
C GLY A 74 -9.17 -13.16 -8.27
N HIS A 75 -10.48 -13.10 -8.01
CA HIS A 75 -11.54 -12.89 -9.00
C HIS A 75 -12.58 -11.86 -8.51
N ASN A 76 -12.22 -10.97 -7.58
CA ASN A 76 -13.14 -9.99 -6.99
C ASN A 76 -12.57 -8.56 -7.06
N GLY A 77 -13.44 -7.55 -6.93
CA GLY A 77 -13.06 -6.14 -6.99
C GLY A 77 -12.22 -5.83 -8.23
N ILE A 78 -11.07 -5.18 -8.03
CA ILE A 78 -10.10 -4.84 -9.08
C ILE A 78 -9.54 -6.04 -9.84
N PHE A 79 -9.64 -7.26 -9.28
CA PHE A 79 -9.23 -8.50 -9.97
C PHE A 79 -10.35 -9.17 -10.75
N ASN A 80 -11.60 -8.70 -10.65
CA ASN A 80 -12.74 -9.35 -11.31
C ASN A 80 -12.67 -9.13 -12.83
N PRO A 81 -12.47 -10.19 -13.65
CA PRO A 81 -12.38 -10.05 -15.10
C PRO A 81 -13.75 -9.90 -15.78
N ASP A 82 -14.83 -10.19 -15.05
CA ASP A 82 -16.20 -10.20 -15.60
C ASP A 82 -16.91 -8.85 -15.41
N GLU A 83 -16.29 -7.90 -14.70
CA GLU A 83 -16.84 -6.54 -14.52
C GLU A 83 -16.42 -5.64 -15.67
N GLY A 84 -17.40 -5.20 -16.46
CA GLY A 84 -17.17 -4.37 -17.64
C GLY A 84 -16.56 -3.00 -17.33
N ASP A 85 -16.78 -2.50 -16.11
CA ASP A 85 -16.27 -1.21 -15.63
C ASP A 85 -14.92 -1.34 -14.92
N ASN A 86 -14.28 -2.52 -14.93
CA ASN A 86 -12.95 -2.71 -14.36
C ASN A 86 -11.87 -2.16 -15.29
N PRO A 87 -11.16 -1.07 -14.93
CA PRO A 87 -10.19 -0.42 -15.82
C PRO A 87 -8.93 -1.26 -16.06
N VAL A 88 -8.74 -2.35 -15.31
CA VAL A 88 -7.53 -3.19 -15.34
C VAL A 88 -7.80 -4.69 -15.53
N ALA A 89 -9.04 -5.10 -15.86
CA ALA A 89 -9.43 -6.52 -15.97
C ALA A 89 -8.51 -7.34 -16.90
N ASP A 90 -8.09 -6.73 -18.00
CA ASP A 90 -7.31 -7.34 -19.08
C ASP A 90 -5.80 -7.05 -18.99
N TRP A 91 -5.32 -6.38 -17.94
CA TRP A 91 -3.90 -6.09 -17.70
C TRP A 91 -3.15 -7.34 -17.19
N HIS A 92 -1.83 -7.32 -17.32
CA HIS A 92 -0.99 -8.23 -16.53
C HIS A 92 -1.09 -7.86 -15.05
N HIS A 93 -1.27 -8.84 -14.17
CA HIS A 93 -1.36 -8.64 -12.72
C HIS A 93 -0.21 -9.35 -12.02
N ILE A 94 0.46 -8.60 -11.16
CA ILE A 94 1.36 -9.12 -10.13
C ILE A 94 0.67 -8.89 -8.80
N TYR A 95 0.45 -9.96 -8.05
CA TYR A 95 -0.06 -9.92 -6.69
C TYR A 95 1.09 -10.19 -5.73
N VAL A 96 1.34 -9.28 -4.81
CA VAL A 96 2.37 -9.37 -3.77
C VAL A 96 1.67 -9.70 -2.45
N PRO A 97 1.64 -10.98 -2.02
CA PRO A 97 1.07 -11.37 -0.74
C PRO A 97 1.84 -10.77 0.43
N TYR A 98 1.16 -10.56 1.53
CA TYR A 98 1.71 -9.92 2.71
C TYR A 98 1.94 -10.94 3.83
N CYS A 99 3.21 -11.12 4.20
CA CYS A 99 3.61 -12.06 5.25
C CYS A 99 4.76 -11.57 6.12
N THR A 100 5.14 -10.31 5.98
CA THR A 100 6.29 -9.71 6.66
C THR A 100 5.89 -8.88 7.87
N GLY A 101 4.63 -8.43 7.97
CA GLY A 101 4.12 -7.72 9.14
C GLY A 101 4.62 -6.28 9.30
N ASP A 102 5.27 -5.75 8.27
CA ASP A 102 5.96 -4.45 8.22
C ASP A 102 5.42 -3.53 7.12
N VAL A 103 4.16 -3.72 6.72
CA VAL A 103 3.47 -3.00 5.65
C VAL A 103 4.21 -2.98 4.31
N HIS A 104 4.97 -4.04 4.01
CA HIS A 104 5.86 -4.18 2.83
C HIS A 104 7.03 -3.19 2.80
N ALA A 105 7.36 -2.58 3.94
CA ALA A 105 8.29 -1.47 4.04
C ALA A 105 9.58 -1.80 4.83
N GLY A 106 9.66 -2.98 5.45
CA GLY A 106 10.77 -3.34 6.34
C GLY A 106 12.04 -3.81 5.63
N SER A 107 13.19 -3.56 6.26
CA SER A 107 14.53 -4.00 5.88
C SER A 107 15.30 -4.65 7.04
N ASN A 108 14.61 -5.06 8.11
CA ASN A 108 15.20 -5.66 9.30
C ASN A 108 15.00 -7.19 9.37
N PRO A 109 16.00 -8.01 8.98
CA PRO A 109 15.91 -9.47 9.07
C PRO A 109 16.08 -10.02 10.50
N ASN A 110 16.36 -9.17 11.49
CA ASN A 110 16.66 -9.55 12.86
C ASN A 110 15.72 -8.88 13.87
N GLY A 111 14.50 -8.54 13.44
CA GLY A 111 13.46 -8.04 14.32
C GLY A 111 13.14 -9.00 15.46
N ASN A 112 12.64 -8.47 16.57
CA ASN A 112 12.27 -9.28 17.72
C ASN A 112 10.98 -8.80 18.38
N VAL A 113 9.92 -9.59 18.19
CA VAL A 113 8.67 -9.46 18.93
C VAL A 113 8.24 -10.87 19.33
N ASN A 114 8.36 -11.17 20.63
CA ASN A 114 8.13 -12.52 21.18
C ASN A 114 8.92 -13.63 20.47
N GLY A 115 10.13 -13.33 20.00
CA GLY A 115 10.95 -14.21 19.18
C GLY A 115 11.40 -13.51 17.89
N LYS A 116 12.32 -14.17 17.16
CA LYS A 116 12.82 -13.65 15.87
C LYS A 116 11.66 -13.44 14.90
N GLN A 117 11.63 -12.27 14.26
CA GLN A 117 10.74 -11.91 13.16
C GLN A 117 11.59 -11.29 12.04
N GLU A 118 11.33 -11.67 10.79
CA GLU A 118 11.98 -11.06 9.61
C GLU A 118 11.07 -10.00 8.99
N PHE A 119 11.31 -8.74 9.32
CA PHE A 119 10.60 -7.59 8.75
C PHE A 119 11.34 -7.14 7.49
N VAL A 120 11.17 -7.89 6.41
CA VAL A 120 11.96 -7.77 5.17
C VAL A 120 11.10 -7.46 3.94
N GLY A 121 9.94 -6.83 4.13
CA GLY A 121 9.00 -6.47 3.06
C GLY A 121 9.65 -5.70 1.91
N TYR A 122 10.38 -4.64 2.22
CA TYR A 122 11.07 -3.83 1.21
C TYR A 122 12.16 -4.63 0.46
N MET A 123 12.86 -5.52 1.17
CA MET A 123 13.87 -6.40 0.56
C MET A 123 13.21 -7.44 -0.35
N ASN A 124 12.09 -8.04 0.05
CA ASN A 124 11.34 -8.98 -0.78
C ASN A 124 10.86 -8.33 -2.07
N VAL A 125 10.34 -7.11 -2.01
CA VAL A 125 9.93 -6.39 -3.23
C VAL A 125 11.14 -6.20 -4.16
N ALA A 126 12.38 -6.11 -3.65
CA ALA A 126 13.56 -5.89 -4.50
C ALA A 126 13.86 -7.16 -5.29
N GLU A 127 13.83 -8.31 -4.63
CA GLU A 127 13.90 -9.63 -5.28
C GLU A 127 12.77 -9.83 -6.30
N PHE A 128 11.55 -9.33 -6.01
CA PHE A 128 10.44 -9.41 -6.96
C PHE A 128 10.68 -8.53 -8.19
N LEU A 129 11.19 -7.30 -8.01
CA LEU A 129 11.49 -6.39 -9.12
C LEU A 129 12.59 -6.92 -10.04
N ASP A 130 13.59 -7.65 -9.50
CA ASP A 130 14.61 -8.32 -10.30
C ASP A 130 14.03 -9.35 -11.29
N ARG A 131 12.81 -9.85 -11.03
CA ARG A 131 12.04 -10.66 -11.99
C ARG A 131 11.07 -9.83 -12.84
N ILE A 132 10.33 -8.92 -12.21
CA ILE A 132 9.24 -8.16 -12.85
C ILE A 132 9.80 -7.25 -13.94
N VAL A 133 10.83 -6.45 -13.62
CA VAL A 133 11.34 -5.41 -14.53
C VAL A 133 11.88 -6.03 -15.82
N PRO A 134 12.75 -7.06 -15.83
CA PRO A 134 13.19 -7.69 -17.07
C PRO A 134 12.07 -8.36 -17.89
N THR A 135 10.93 -8.66 -17.26
CA THR A 135 9.79 -9.31 -17.93
C THR A 135 8.89 -8.29 -18.65
N PHE A 136 8.71 -7.11 -18.07
CA PHE A 136 7.72 -6.12 -18.53
C PHE A 136 8.33 -4.82 -19.08
N LEU A 137 9.58 -4.48 -18.75
CA LEU A 137 10.21 -3.26 -19.27
C LEU A 137 10.36 -3.33 -20.80
N GLY A 138 9.87 -2.29 -21.49
CA GLY A 138 9.78 -2.24 -22.96
C GLY A 138 8.68 -3.12 -23.56
N ALA A 139 7.91 -3.80 -22.70
CA ALA A 139 6.87 -4.74 -23.04
C ALA A 139 5.48 -4.24 -22.58
N VAL A 140 5.42 -3.22 -21.73
CA VAL A 140 4.21 -2.51 -21.30
C VAL A 140 4.36 -1.01 -21.51
N ASP A 141 3.23 -0.31 -21.69
CA ASP A 141 3.16 1.14 -21.85
C ASP A 141 2.61 1.88 -20.62
N HIS A 142 2.14 1.14 -19.61
CA HIS A 142 1.64 1.69 -18.34
C HIS A 142 1.81 0.70 -17.18
N VAL A 143 2.12 1.22 -16.00
CA VAL A 143 2.15 0.47 -14.73
C VAL A 143 1.21 1.10 -13.71
N LEU A 144 0.34 0.31 -13.08
CA LEU A 144 -0.41 0.68 -11.89
C LEU A 144 0.25 0.02 -10.67
N VAL A 145 0.71 0.85 -9.73
CA VAL A 145 1.17 0.42 -8.40
C VAL A 145 0.02 0.66 -7.44
N THR A 146 -0.50 -0.39 -6.83
CA THR A 146 -1.66 -0.25 -5.94
C THR A 146 -1.62 -1.26 -4.81
N GLY A 147 -2.42 -1.03 -3.78
CA GLY A 147 -2.60 -1.97 -2.69
C GLY A 147 -3.65 -1.45 -1.74
N GLN A 148 -4.04 -2.31 -0.79
CA GLN A 148 -5.07 -1.97 0.18
C GLN A 148 -4.58 -2.16 1.61
N SER A 149 -5.03 -1.32 2.55
CA SER A 149 -4.65 -1.40 3.96
C SER A 149 -3.12 -1.30 4.12
N ALA A 150 -2.48 -2.27 4.79
CA ALA A 150 -1.02 -2.43 4.82
C ALA A 150 -0.37 -2.39 3.42
N GLY A 151 -1.06 -2.88 2.38
CA GLY A 151 -0.60 -2.82 1.00
C GLY A 151 -0.70 -1.42 0.38
N GLY A 152 -1.58 -0.55 0.86
CA GLY A 152 -1.65 0.86 0.46
C GLY A 152 -0.37 1.59 0.85
N PHE A 153 0.02 1.49 2.14
CA PHE A 153 1.32 1.95 2.63
C PHE A 153 2.47 1.31 1.84
N GLY A 154 2.41 0.00 1.59
CA GLY A 154 3.42 -0.74 0.83
C GLY A 154 3.60 -0.24 -0.60
N ALA A 155 2.49 0.07 -1.28
CA ALA A 155 2.48 0.65 -2.61
C ALA A 155 3.15 2.03 -2.62
N ALA A 156 2.79 2.90 -1.66
CA ALA A 156 3.38 4.23 -1.53
C ALA A 156 4.89 4.18 -1.21
N VAL A 157 5.32 3.35 -0.26
CA VAL A 157 6.74 3.20 0.13
C VAL A 157 7.60 2.65 -1.02
N ASN A 158 7.06 1.71 -1.80
CA ASN A 158 7.79 1.12 -2.93
C ASN A 158 7.58 1.90 -4.24
N TYR A 159 6.76 2.95 -4.27
CA TYR A 159 6.40 3.64 -5.51
C TYR A 159 7.64 4.21 -6.22
N ASP A 160 8.49 4.94 -5.50
CA ASP A 160 9.63 5.67 -6.07
C ASP A 160 10.56 4.76 -6.90
N ARG A 161 10.97 3.65 -6.29
CA ARG A 161 11.82 2.62 -6.92
C ARG A 161 11.14 1.86 -8.04
N ILE A 162 9.81 1.70 -7.99
CA ILE A 162 9.05 1.08 -9.09
C ILE A 162 8.97 2.04 -10.27
N ALA A 163 8.63 3.31 -10.02
CA ALA A 163 8.57 4.34 -11.05
C ALA A 163 9.92 4.53 -11.75
N ASP A 164 11.02 4.58 -10.99
CA ASP A 164 12.39 4.67 -11.53
C ASP A 164 12.78 3.44 -12.38
N ALA A 165 12.23 2.25 -12.05
CA ALA A 165 12.49 1.01 -12.79
C ALA A 165 11.72 0.91 -14.11
N PHE A 166 10.68 1.73 -14.31
CA PHE A 166 9.88 1.80 -15.53
C PHE A 166 9.96 3.19 -16.18
N PRO A 167 11.15 3.62 -16.63
CA PRO A 167 11.34 4.97 -17.14
C PRO A 167 10.62 5.18 -18.48
N GLY A 168 10.04 6.37 -18.65
CA GLY A 168 9.47 6.82 -19.93
C GLY A 168 8.03 6.36 -20.21
N ILE A 169 7.38 5.69 -19.26
CA ILE A 169 5.97 5.30 -19.34
C ILE A 169 5.15 5.87 -18.15
N GLY A 170 3.83 5.74 -18.24
CA GLY A 170 2.94 6.08 -17.13
C GLY A 170 3.11 5.09 -15.97
N VAL A 171 3.28 5.60 -14.75
CA VAL A 171 3.33 4.82 -13.51
C VAL A 171 2.37 5.45 -12.51
N THR A 172 1.15 4.93 -12.43
CA THR A 172 0.10 5.44 -11.54
C THR A 172 0.20 4.79 -10.16
N LEU A 173 0.01 5.56 -9.08
CA LEU A 173 -0.17 5.04 -7.72
C LEU A 173 -1.65 5.11 -7.33
N VAL A 174 -2.19 4.04 -6.76
CA VAL A 174 -3.47 4.06 -6.02
C VAL A 174 -3.27 3.38 -4.67
N ASP A 175 -3.20 4.19 -3.62
CA ASP A 175 -3.18 3.76 -2.23
C ASP A 175 -4.61 3.67 -1.70
N ASP A 176 -5.11 2.46 -1.41
CA ASP A 176 -6.40 2.27 -0.74
C ASP A 176 -6.23 2.05 0.76
N SER A 177 -6.66 3.02 1.55
CA SER A 177 -6.72 2.96 3.00
C SER A 177 -5.35 2.82 3.68
N GLY A 178 -4.28 3.37 3.10
CA GLY A 178 -2.94 3.50 3.70
C GLY A 178 -2.43 4.94 3.91
N PRO A 179 -3.24 5.90 4.40
CA PRO A 179 -2.89 7.32 4.38
C PRO A 179 -1.64 7.65 5.24
N PRO A 180 -0.56 8.19 4.67
CA PRO A 180 0.62 8.62 5.44
C PRO A 180 0.36 9.98 6.10
N MET A 181 -0.44 10.00 7.16
CA MET A 181 -0.87 11.20 7.87
C MET A 181 0.28 11.95 8.54
N ALA A 182 0.13 13.27 8.68
CA ALA A 182 1.07 14.13 9.39
C ALA A 182 1.21 13.74 10.88
N ASP A 183 2.32 14.14 11.51
CA ASP A 183 2.66 13.76 12.89
C ASP A 183 1.59 14.18 13.92
N ALA A 184 0.84 15.24 13.62
CA ALA A 184 -0.30 15.69 14.41
C ALA A 184 -1.41 14.63 14.52
N TYR A 185 -1.51 13.71 13.54
CA TYR A 185 -2.54 12.68 13.43
C TYR A 185 -1.99 11.25 13.45
N MET A 186 -0.70 11.05 13.19
CA MET A 186 0.04 9.81 13.43
C MET A 186 1.24 10.05 14.35
N ALA A 187 1.16 9.62 15.60
CA ALA A 187 2.15 9.98 16.63
C ALA A 187 3.59 9.60 16.24
N ALA A 188 4.54 10.54 16.41
CA ALA A 188 5.95 10.32 16.10
C ALA A 188 6.57 9.15 16.88
N CYS A 189 6.11 8.85 18.11
CA CYS A 189 6.57 7.66 18.83
C CYS A 189 6.19 6.33 18.16
N LEU A 190 5.06 6.30 17.44
CA LEU A 190 4.62 5.12 16.70
C LEU A 190 5.49 4.96 15.45
N GLN A 191 5.73 6.06 14.75
CA GLN A 191 6.63 6.11 13.60
C GLN A 191 8.04 5.65 13.98
N ASN A 192 8.58 6.12 15.11
CA ASN A 192 9.84 5.64 15.67
C ASN A 192 9.84 4.14 15.95
N THR A 193 8.78 3.63 16.57
CA THR A 193 8.65 2.19 16.83
C THR A 193 8.77 1.40 15.53
N TRP A 194 8.13 1.85 14.45
CA TRP A 194 8.23 1.22 13.14
C TRP A 194 9.63 1.38 12.52
N ARG A 195 10.23 2.57 12.60
CA ARG A 195 11.59 2.82 12.10
C ARG A 195 12.61 1.90 12.74
N GLU A 196 12.59 1.77 14.06
CA GLU A 196 13.52 0.92 14.80
C GLU A 196 13.25 -0.57 14.56
N LEU A 197 11.98 -0.98 14.64
CA LEU A 197 11.64 -2.39 14.56
C LEU A 197 11.74 -2.94 13.14
N TRP A 198 11.21 -2.21 12.16
CA TRP A 198 11.14 -2.66 10.77
C TRP A 198 12.35 -2.20 9.95
N GLY A 199 13.18 -1.29 10.46
CA GLY A 199 14.35 -0.78 9.74
C GLY A 199 14.02 0.28 8.68
N LEU A 200 12.90 1.01 8.83
CA LEU A 200 12.43 1.94 7.78
C LEU A 200 13.43 3.06 7.41
N SER A 201 14.42 3.32 8.27
CA SER A 201 15.46 4.30 7.98
C SER A 201 16.25 3.97 6.71
N ASP A 202 16.34 2.69 6.36
CA ASP A 202 17.05 2.21 5.16
C ASP A 202 16.12 2.03 3.94
N THR A 203 14.83 2.37 4.05
CA THR A 203 13.83 2.10 3.00
C THR A 203 13.24 3.36 2.38
N PHE A 204 13.31 4.49 3.08
CA PHE A 204 12.94 5.79 2.53
C PHE A 204 14.10 6.41 1.73
N PRO A 205 13.82 7.16 0.65
CA PRO A 205 14.86 7.82 -0.14
C PRO A 205 15.69 8.77 0.73
N PRO A 206 17.04 8.66 0.75
CA PRO A 206 17.89 9.53 1.55
C PRO A 206 17.82 11.01 1.13
N GLU A 207 17.36 11.28 -0.10
CA GLU A 207 17.09 12.63 -0.60
C GLU A 207 15.85 13.28 0.04
N CYS A 208 14.93 12.49 0.62
CA CYS A 208 13.82 13.02 1.42
C CYS A 208 14.31 13.37 2.83
N THR A 209 15.06 14.46 2.97
CA THR A 209 15.64 14.82 4.28
C THR A 209 14.57 15.07 5.37
N GLU A 210 13.41 15.57 4.95
CA GLU A 210 12.24 15.84 5.77
C GLU A 210 11.56 14.55 6.25
N CYS A 211 11.83 13.41 5.61
CA CYS A 211 11.37 12.10 6.07
C CYS A 211 12.11 11.61 7.34
N PHE A 212 13.14 12.31 7.81
CA PHE A 212 13.98 11.91 8.95
C PHE A 212 14.17 13.05 9.98
N PRO A 213 13.09 13.64 10.51
CA PRO A 213 13.22 14.62 11.58
C PRO A 213 13.77 13.96 12.85
N GLN A 214 14.40 14.76 13.72
CA GLN A 214 15.10 14.25 14.91
C GLN A 214 14.17 13.55 15.91
N ASP A 215 12.89 13.93 15.95
CA ASP A 215 11.87 13.32 16.79
C ASP A 215 11.29 12.03 16.20
N GLY A 216 11.68 11.66 14.98
CA GLY A 216 11.34 10.40 14.33
C GLY A 216 9.97 10.33 13.67
N GLY A 217 9.26 11.46 13.58
CA GLY A 217 8.08 11.63 12.76
C GLY A 217 8.40 11.67 11.26
N GLY A 218 7.59 12.38 10.49
CA GLY A 218 7.88 12.73 9.09
C GLY A 218 7.61 11.65 8.04
N ILE A 219 6.93 10.54 8.36
CA ILE A 219 6.53 9.55 7.32
C ILE A 219 5.65 10.21 6.23
N SER A 220 4.81 11.19 6.59
CA SER A 220 3.98 11.95 5.63
C SER A 220 4.79 12.69 4.57
N GLU A 221 6.04 13.07 4.87
CA GLU A 221 6.90 13.80 3.94
C GLU A 221 7.29 12.94 2.73
N LEU A 222 7.17 11.62 2.82
CA LEU A 222 7.36 10.73 1.67
C LEU A 222 6.35 11.01 0.56
N ALA A 223 5.10 11.33 0.90
CA ALA A 223 4.06 11.65 -0.08
C ALA A 223 4.39 12.94 -0.87
N LYS A 224 4.94 13.95 -0.17
CA LYS A 224 5.45 15.18 -0.80
C LYS A 224 6.63 14.86 -1.72
N TYR A 225 7.59 14.07 -1.23
CA TYR A 225 8.78 13.71 -1.99
C TYR A 225 8.43 13.01 -3.30
N ILE A 226 7.61 11.94 -3.24
CA ILE A 226 7.25 11.19 -4.45
C ILE A 226 6.40 12.03 -5.40
N GLY A 227 5.49 12.87 -4.88
CA GLY A 227 4.70 13.79 -5.69
C GLY A 227 5.56 14.82 -6.43
N ALA A 228 6.58 15.35 -5.77
CA ALA A 228 7.51 16.32 -6.37
C ALA A 228 8.45 15.65 -7.39
N LYS A 229 9.03 14.49 -7.06
CA LYS A 229 9.96 13.76 -7.95
C LYS A 229 9.25 13.24 -9.20
N HIS A 230 8.03 12.74 -9.04
CA HIS A 230 7.23 12.13 -10.11
C HIS A 230 6.07 13.02 -10.56
N ALA A 231 6.31 14.34 -10.66
CA ALA A 231 5.26 15.32 -10.95
C ALA A 231 4.50 15.10 -12.27
N SER A 232 5.08 14.36 -13.22
CA SER A 232 4.42 13.97 -14.48
C SER A 232 3.44 12.79 -14.33
N GLN A 233 3.54 12.03 -13.25
CA GLN A 233 2.73 10.84 -12.97
C GLN A 233 1.42 11.22 -12.24
N ARG A 234 0.60 10.21 -11.93
CA ARG A 234 -0.64 10.39 -11.16
C ARG A 234 -0.67 9.48 -9.95
N LEU A 235 -0.97 10.07 -8.80
CA LEU A 235 -0.94 9.43 -7.50
C LEU A 235 -2.30 9.64 -6.82
N GLY A 236 -2.85 8.58 -6.28
CA GLY A 236 -4.19 8.57 -5.72
C GLY A 236 -4.20 7.99 -4.32
N LEU A 237 -5.01 8.58 -3.44
CA LEU A 237 -5.35 8.05 -2.13
C LEU A 237 -6.86 7.82 -2.03
N ILE A 238 -7.29 6.60 -1.71
CA ILE A 238 -8.67 6.29 -1.35
C ILE A 238 -8.70 6.11 0.17
N SER A 239 -9.65 6.76 0.85
CA SER A 239 -9.82 6.55 2.30
C SER A 239 -11.25 6.76 2.74
N ALA A 240 -11.72 5.95 3.68
CA ALA A 240 -12.95 6.25 4.41
C ALA A 240 -12.67 7.36 5.44
N SER A 241 -13.60 8.31 5.62
CA SER A 241 -13.44 9.45 6.54
C SER A 241 -13.39 9.04 8.01
N GLU A 242 -13.93 7.87 8.35
CA GLU A 242 -13.95 7.32 9.71
C GLU A 242 -13.40 5.88 9.77
N ASP A 243 -12.46 5.51 8.89
CA ASP A 243 -11.90 4.15 8.75
C ASP A 243 -11.59 3.49 10.11
N ASN A 244 -12.38 2.46 10.47
CA ASN A 244 -12.28 1.84 11.79
C ASN A 244 -10.93 1.15 12.02
N VAL A 245 -10.29 0.64 10.98
CA VAL A 245 -9.03 -0.10 11.07
C VAL A 245 -7.87 0.87 11.21
N ILE A 246 -7.79 1.91 10.38
CA ILE A 246 -6.68 2.86 10.42
C ILE A 246 -6.76 3.74 11.67
N ARG A 247 -7.95 4.14 12.11
CA ARG A 247 -8.14 4.82 13.40
C ARG A 247 -7.66 4.01 14.61
N LEU A 248 -7.80 2.68 14.54
CA LEU A 248 -7.27 1.80 15.57
C LEU A 248 -5.74 1.65 15.43
N PHE A 249 -5.24 1.56 14.20
CA PHE A 249 -3.83 1.42 13.87
C PHE A 249 -3.00 2.63 14.30
N PHE A 250 -3.51 3.85 14.11
CA PHE A 250 -2.89 5.10 14.58
C PHE A 250 -3.22 5.43 16.05
N GLY A 251 -4.01 4.59 16.71
CA GLY A 251 -4.39 4.75 18.12
C GLY A 251 -3.27 4.52 19.14
N TYR A 252 -2.11 4.04 18.68
CA TYR A 252 -0.90 3.98 19.51
C TYR A 252 -0.24 5.36 19.52
N GLY A 253 -0.04 5.94 20.71
CA GLY A 253 0.42 7.33 20.83
C GLY A 253 -0.71 8.36 20.93
N TYR A 254 -1.97 7.90 21.03
CA TYR A 254 -3.17 8.73 21.10
C TYR A 254 -3.90 8.55 22.45
N THR A 255 -4.13 9.66 23.16
CA THR A 255 -4.90 9.68 24.43
C THR A 255 -6.03 10.71 24.40
N GLY A 256 -6.60 10.97 23.23
CA GLY A 256 -7.54 12.07 22.97
C GLY A 256 -6.94 13.20 22.12
N PHE A 257 -5.61 13.20 21.98
CA PHE A 257 -4.78 13.95 21.05
C PHE A 257 -3.45 13.19 20.91
N ASN A 258 -2.65 13.52 19.88
CA ASN A 258 -1.31 12.96 19.75
C ASN A 258 -0.34 13.67 20.69
N ASP A 259 0.04 13.00 21.77
CA ASP A 259 0.97 13.52 22.78
C ASP A 259 2.27 12.70 22.89
N ASN A 260 2.44 11.74 21.98
CA ASN A 260 3.52 10.76 21.95
C ASN A 260 3.59 9.84 23.19
N ASN A 261 2.49 9.68 23.94
CA ASN A 261 2.41 8.74 25.05
C ASN A 261 1.62 7.48 24.67
N GLY A 262 2.00 6.34 25.25
CA GLY A 262 1.25 5.08 25.08
C GLY A 262 1.49 4.34 23.76
N CYS A 263 2.57 4.66 23.04
CA CYS A 263 3.00 3.89 21.86
C CYS A 263 3.46 2.46 22.18
N ASP A 264 3.85 2.19 23.43
CA ASP A 264 4.26 0.87 23.93
C ASP A 264 3.11 0.05 24.53
N THR A 265 1.88 0.57 24.46
CA THR A 265 0.70 -0.14 24.96
C THR A 265 0.44 -1.41 24.15
N LEU A 266 -0.17 -2.41 24.80
CA LEU A 266 -0.53 -3.65 24.13
C LEU A 266 -1.76 -3.49 23.23
N ILE A 267 -2.71 -2.64 23.66
CA ILE A 267 -3.97 -2.38 22.98
C ILE A 267 -4.09 -0.86 22.84
N PRO A 268 -4.32 -0.33 21.63
CA PRO A 268 -4.37 1.10 21.40
C PRO A 268 -5.72 1.69 21.83
N THR A 269 -5.75 3.00 21.96
CA THR A 269 -7.01 3.75 22.04
C THR A 269 -7.44 4.12 20.63
N GLN A 270 -8.61 3.68 20.18
CA GLN A 270 -9.10 4.06 18.85
C GLN A 270 -9.25 5.58 18.75
N GLN A 271 -8.73 6.18 17.68
CA GLN A 271 -8.85 7.62 17.45
C GLN A 271 -10.31 8.07 17.32
N ASP A 272 -10.60 9.29 17.77
CA ASP A 272 -11.89 9.93 17.55
C ASP A 272 -12.16 10.06 16.03
N PRO A 273 -13.40 9.81 15.53
CA PRO A 273 -13.67 9.89 14.10
C PRO A 273 -13.37 11.26 13.50
N ALA A 274 -13.73 12.36 14.20
CA ALA A 274 -13.51 13.71 13.69
C ALA A 274 -12.01 14.05 13.69
N PHE A 275 -11.26 13.59 14.69
CA PHE A 275 -9.80 13.76 14.72
C PHE A 275 -9.13 13.07 13.53
N PHE A 276 -9.56 11.87 13.16
CA PHE A 276 -9.01 11.16 12.01
C PHE A 276 -9.42 11.80 10.68
N GLU A 277 -10.68 12.21 10.56
CA GLU A 277 -11.19 12.92 9.39
C GLU A 277 -10.41 14.23 9.16
N ASP A 278 -10.16 15.02 10.22
CA ASP A 278 -9.31 16.21 10.15
C ASP A 278 -7.91 15.88 9.62
N GLY A 279 -7.33 14.74 10.02
CA GLY A 279 -6.03 14.28 9.54
C GLY A 279 -6.02 13.88 8.06
N LEU A 280 -7.13 13.35 7.53
CA LEU A 280 -7.27 13.07 6.10
C LEU A 280 -7.35 14.36 5.28
N TYR A 281 -8.10 15.35 5.78
CA TYR A 281 -8.18 16.64 5.11
C TYR A 281 -6.87 17.44 5.23
N ASP A 282 -6.14 17.33 6.34
CA ASP A 282 -4.79 17.88 6.46
C ASP A 282 -3.81 17.22 5.46
N LEU A 283 -3.85 15.89 5.35
CA LEU A 283 -3.08 15.16 4.34
C LEU A 283 -3.41 15.66 2.93
N ARG A 284 -4.70 15.79 2.59
CA ARG A 284 -5.16 16.30 1.29
C ARG A 284 -4.69 17.73 1.05
N ASP A 285 -4.95 18.65 1.97
CA ASP A 285 -4.83 20.09 1.73
C ASP A 285 -3.40 20.61 1.95
N ASN A 286 -2.66 20.03 2.90
CA ASN A 286 -1.37 20.56 3.37
C ASN A 286 -0.17 19.64 3.06
N VAL A 287 -0.40 18.33 2.94
CA VAL A 287 0.69 17.38 2.62
C VAL A 287 0.78 17.14 1.13
N ILE A 288 -0.27 16.62 0.48
CA ILE A 288 -0.25 16.39 -0.98
C ILE A 288 -0.68 17.64 -1.77
N GLY A 289 -1.58 18.44 -1.21
CA GLY A 289 -2.05 19.72 -1.75
C GLY A 289 -2.72 19.63 -3.13
N ASP A 290 -2.95 20.80 -3.74
CA ASP A 290 -3.57 20.92 -5.07
C ASP A 290 -2.61 20.61 -6.24
N ALA A 291 -1.54 19.84 -5.99
CA ALA A 291 -0.62 19.46 -7.06
C ALA A 291 -1.37 18.58 -8.07
N PRO A 292 -1.28 18.86 -9.39
CA PRO A 292 -2.00 18.08 -10.42
C PRO A 292 -1.54 16.61 -10.50
N THR A 293 -0.48 16.27 -9.78
CA THR A 293 0.06 14.93 -9.60
C THR A 293 -0.81 14.09 -8.66
N TRP A 294 -1.49 14.70 -7.69
CA TRP A 294 -2.23 14.01 -6.63
C TRP A 294 -3.74 14.12 -6.81
N GLY A 295 -4.44 13.03 -6.50
CA GLY A 295 -5.87 12.98 -6.29
C GLY A 295 -6.18 12.27 -4.98
N SER A 296 -7.37 12.50 -4.45
CA SER A 296 -7.87 11.78 -3.28
C SER A 296 -9.35 11.45 -3.44
N PHE A 297 -9.79 10.30 -2.96
CA PHE A 297 -11.19 9.90 -2.93
C PHE A 297 -11.58 9.57 -1.49
N ILE A 298 -12.17 10.54 -0.80
CA ILE A 298 -12.60 10.43 0.60
C ILE A 298 -14.07 10.02 0.64
N ILE A 299 -14.39 8.97 1.41
CA ILE A 299 -15.72 8.37 1.46
C ILE A 299 -16.30 8.49 2.85
N ASN A 300 -17.52 9.05 3.00
CA ASN A 300 -18.20 9.09 4.30
C ASN A 300 -18.61 7.67 4.75
N SER A 301 -17.74 7.02 5.51
CA SER A 301 -17.90 5.63 5.93
C SER A 301 -16.91 5.28 7.03
N GLN A 302 -17.19 4.17 7.72
CA GLN A 302 -16.26 3.53 8.67
C GLN A 302 -15.64 2.23 8.11
N ASN A 303 -15.96 1.89 6.85
CA ASN A 303 -15.51 0.67 6.21
C ASN A 303 -14.02 0.69 5.89
N HIS A 304 -13.49 -0.51 5.65
CA HIS A 304 -12.12 -0.80 5.27
C HIS A 304 -12.12 -2.13 4.51
N THR A 305 -11.69 -2.28 3.26
CA THR A 305 -11.13 -1.35 2.24
C THR A 305 -12.12 -1.25 1.04
N TRP A 306 -11.70 -0.71 -0.11
CA TRP A 306 -12.60 -0.42 -1.25
C TRP A 306 -12.28 -1.19 -2.54
N ILE A 307 -11.03 -1.23 -2.99
CA ILE A 307 -10.67 -1.78 -4.32
C ILE A 307 -10.75 -3.30 -4.40
N GLY A 308 -10.71 -4.00 -3.26
CA GLY A 308 -10.69 -5.46 -3.19
C GLY A 308 -12.06 -6.16 -3.28
N GLY A 309 -13.17 -5.40 -3.38
CA GLY A 309 -14.53 -5.98 -3.37
C GLY A 309 -15.54 -5.14 -4.15
N GLY A 310 -16.84 -5.46 -4.00
CA GLY A 310 -17.92 -4.81 -4.77
C GLY A 310 -18.05 -3.30 -4.55
N GLY A 311 -17.59 -2.80 -3.41
CA GLY A 311 -17.51 -1.35 -3.16
C GLY A 311 -16.68 -0.58 -4.18
N PHE A 312 -15.78 -1.24 -4.92
CA PHE A 312 -15.01 -0.61 -5.98
C PHE A 312 -15.89 -0.01 -7.10
N TYR A 313 -17.00 -0.68 -7.43
CA TYR A 313 -17.90 -0.27 -8.52
C TYR A 313 -19.16 0.47 -8.04
N ASP A 314 -19.62 0.18 -6.82
CA ASP A 314 -20.87 0.73 -6.29
C ASP A 314 -20.70 2.02 -5.48
N THR A 315 -19.46 2.39 -5.13
CA THR A 315 -19.21 3.57 -4.30
C THR A 315 -19.19 4.83 -5.15
N GLU A 316 -20.09 5.76 -4.81
CA GLU A 316 -20.19 7.08 -5.44
C GLU A 316 -20.04 8.18 -4.37
N VAL A 317 -19.21 9.17 -4.65
CA VAL A 317 -19.08 10.39 -3.83
C VAL A 317 -19.24 11.59 -4.73
N ASN A 318 -20.19 12.48 -4.40
CA ASN A 318 -20.47 13.70 -5.15
C ASN A 318 -20.60 13.51 -6.68
N GLY A 319 -21.26 12.43 -7.10
CA GLY A 319 -21.52 12.13 -8.51
C GLY A 319 -20.38 11.40 -9.23
N VAL A 320 -19.30 11.05 -8.54
CA VAL A 320 -18.15 10.35 -9.11
C VAL A 320 -18.09 8.94 -8.54
N VAL A 321 -18.15 7.93 -9.41
CA VAL A 321 -17.98 6.51 -9.04
C VAL A 321 -16.50 6.21 -8.83
N LEU A 322 -16.18 5.39 -7.82
CA LEU A 322 -14.80 5.09 -7.46
C LEU A 322 -14.01 4.41 -8.60
N SER A 323 -14.61 3.44 -9.31
CA SER A 323 -13.98 2.80 -10.46
C SER A 323 -13.67 3.78 -11.60
N ASP A 324 -14.58 4.74 -11.84
CA ASP A 324 -14.39 5.80 -12.83
C ASP A 324 -13.26 6.73 -12.41
N TRP A 325 -13.19 7.13 -11.14
CA TRP A 325 -12.10 7.96 -10.61
C TRP A 325 -10.73 7.27 -10.72
N VAL A 326 -10.67 5.95 -10.49
CA VAL A 326 -9.44 5.17 -10.72
C VAL A 326 -9.08 5.13 -12.20
N SER A 327 -10.06 4.96 -13.09
CA SER A 327 -9.83 5.03 -14.55
C SER A 327 -9.30 6.40 -14.97
N ASP A 328 -9.91 7.48 -14.49
CA ASP A 328 -9.48 8.86 -14.76
C ASP A 328 -8.02 9.08 -14.31
N LEU A 329 -7.66 8.57 -13.13
CA LEU A 329 -6.30 8.66 -12.61
C LEU A 329 -5.28 7.91 -13.49
N ILE A 330 -5.64 6.73 -13.98
CA ILE A 330 -4.84 5.95 -14.94
C ILE A 330 -4.69 6.73 -16.25
N ASP A 331 -5.74 7.41 -16.71
CA ASP A 331 -5.76 8.21 -17.94
C ASP A 331 -5.12 9.60 -17.78
N GLY A 332 -4.49 9.88 -16.64
CA GLY A 332 -3.71 11.10 -16.43
C GLY A 332 -4.51 12.25 -15.81
N GLN A 333 -5.69 12.00 -15.24
CA GLN A 333 -6.55 12.97 -14.59
C GLN A 333 -6.63 12.71 -13.09
N ALA A 334 -5.94 13.52 -12.29
CA ALA A 334 -6.10 13.49 -10.85
C ALA A 334 -7.16 14.51 -10.41
N SER A 335 -7.97 14.12 -9.43
CA SER A 335 -8.95 14.99 -8.79
C SER A 335 -9.12 14.63 -7.32
N HIS A 336 -9.46 15.63 -6.52
CA HIS A 336 -9.91 15.44 -5.15
C HIS A 336 -11.44 15.35 -5.10
N VAL A 337 -11.94 14.19 -4.66
CA VAL A 337 -13.34 13.89 -4.42
C VAL A 337 -13.51 13.63 -2.93
N ALA A 338 -14.45 14.33 -2.30
CA ALA A 338 -14.81 14.17 -0.90
C ALA A 338 -16.32 14.50 -0.73
N PRO A 339 -16.98 14.07 0.36
CA PRO A 339 -18.43 14.26 0.58
C PRO A 339 -18.90 15.72 0.64
#